data_AF-A0A367RRW2-F1
#
_entry.id   AF-A0A367RRW2-F1
#
_cell.length_a   1.000
_cell.length_b   1.000
_cell.length_c   1.000
_cell.angle_alpha   90.00
_cell.angle_beta   90.00
_cell.angle_gamma   90.00
#
_symmetry.space_group_name_H-M   'P 1'
#
loop_
_entity.id
_entity.type
_entity.pdbx_description
1 polymer ?
#
loop_
_entity_poly.entity_id
_entity_poly.type
_entity_poly.pdbx_seq_one_letter_code
_entity_poly.pdbx_strand_id
1 'polypeptide(L)'
;MNSPSRPPITNHPRGHPTEFEQIIQEKSHNFVGREFVFTVINEFLHRNNQGYFTIIGPPGSGKSAILAKYATDNVDVVYYNAELHGKNRANEFLRNICTQLIHQYSLNYTFLPDNATEGSWFLSSLLQQISDQLQPNQKLIIAIDGLNFIDRNSQSPGTNLFYLPRYLPDKVYFLLTRRPFLREKSGLLIETPSQSLDLADYPEQNQQDIQAYIQNYLTPNEEIPPTLLEKRDLKSWLSDYQINEQEFCDRLSSQSDNNFMYLSAIINATLVGFYPKPFQYNQLPPNLAAYYQQHLQNMMRSAPDEELRLAILKILIQHQPITVEALAKLMPQRLAHTIDVDEYEIEEVLENWLEYLKQQQNNRDDYSLYHSSFRHWLSQQII
;
A
#
# COMPACT_ATOMS: atom_id res chain seq x y z
N MET A 1 -2.57 -25.65 39.92
CA MET A 1 -1.99 -25.51 38.58
C MET A 1 -2.67 -24.33 37.92
N ASN A 2 -2.00 -23.18 37.91
CA ASN A 2 -2.56 -21.91 37.45
C ASN A 2 -2.52 -21.88 35.93
N SER A 3 -3.69 -21.93 35.29
CA SER A 3 -3.85 -21.58 33.89
C SER A 3 -3.46 -20.11 33.69
N PRO A 4 -2.69 -19.75 32.65
CA PRO A 4 -2.39 -18.35 32.39
C PRO A 4 -3.69 -17.65 31.98
N SER A 5 -3.99 -16.54 32.64
CA SER A 5 -5.09 -15.64 32.33
C SER A 5 -4.97 -15.15 30.88
N ARG A 6 -6.01 -15.41 30.07
CA ARG A 6 -6.18 -14.79 28.74
C ARG A 6 -6.16 -13.26 28.91
N PRO A 7 -5.44 -12.51 28.06
CA PRO A 7 -5.55 -11.07 28.07
C PRO A 7 -6.99 -10.67 27.69
N PRO A 8 -7.54 -9.60 28.27
CA PRO A 8 -8.86 -9.11 27.91
C PRO A 8 -8.84 -8.64 26.46
N ILE A 9 -9.78 -9.12 25.65
CA ILE A 9 -10.07 -8.57 24.32
C ILE A 9 -10.74 -7.23 24.58
N THR A 10 -9.95 -6.17 24.66
CA THR A 10 -10.48 -4.81 24.76
C THR A 10 -10.96 -4.38 23.37
N ASN A 11 -12.23 -4.65 23.08
CA ASN A 11 -12.92 -4.05 21.94
C ASN A 11 -12.90 -2.53 22.12
N HIS A 12 -12.13 -1.85 21.27
CA HIS A 12 -12.20 -0.40 21.11
C HIS A 12 -13.58 0.01 20.57
N PRO A 13 -14.01 1.29 20.73
CA PRO A 13 -15.35 1.74 20.39
C PRO A 13 -15.79 1.52 18.92
N ARG A 14 -14.86 1.17 18.01
CA ARG A 14 -15.11 0.88 16.59
C ARG A 14 -15.18 -0.61 16.23
N GLY A 15 -14.99 -1.52 17.20
CA GLY A 15 -15.09 -2.97 16.96
C GLY A 15 -13.93 -3.61 16.18
N HIS A 16 -12.92 -2.85 15.75
CA HIS A 16 -11.72 -3.40 15.11
C HIS A 16 -10.76 -4.07 16.12
N PRO A 17 -10.02 -5.10 15.68
CA PRO A 17 -8.81 -5.54 16.36
C PRO A 17 -7.87 -4.38 16.67
N THR A 18 -7.29 -4.36 17.88
CA THR A 18 -6.41 -3.27 18.36
C THR A 18 -5.25 -2.96 17.41
N GLU A 19 -4.66 -3.97 16.80
CA GLU A 19 -3.58 -3.84 15.82
C GLU A 19 -3.99 -3.05 14.56
N PHE A 20 -5.25 -3.18 14.11
CA PHE A 20 -5.76 -2.43 12.96
C PHE A 20 -6.12 -1.01 13.34
N GLU A 21 -6.66 -0.78 14.54
CA GLU A 21 -6.96 0.57 15.04
C GLU A 21 -5.67 1.41 15.14
N GLN A 22 -4.57 0.82 15.59
CA GLN A 22 -3.26 1.48 15.61
C GLN A 22 -2.81 1.90 14.20
N ILE A 23 -2.98 1.03 13.20
CA ILE A 23 -2.67 1.37 11.79
C ILE A 23 -3.58 2.47 11.29
N ILE A 24 -4.89 2.38 11.52
CA ILE A 24 -5.86 3.37 11.07
C ILE A 24 -5.48 4.74 11.65
N GLN A 25 -5.18 4.81 12.95
CA GLN A 25 -4.77 6.04 13.62
C GLN A 25 -3.42 6.55 13.09
N GLU A 26 -2.41 5.69 12.97
CA GLU A 26 -1.09 6.09 12.48
C GLU A 26 -1.13 6.60 11.03
N LYS A 27 -1.82 5.87 10.15
CA LYS A 27 -1.86 6.17 8.71
C LYS A 27 -2.84 7.29 8.33
N SER A 28 -3.85 7.56 9.15
CA SER A 28 -4.74 8.73 8.96
C SER A 28 -4.28 9.99 9.70
N HIS A 29 -3.24 9.90 10.53
CA HIS A 29 -2.68 11.06 11.22
C HIS A 29 -2.12 12.08 10.22
N ASN A 30 -2.53 13.35 10.38
CA ASN A 30 -2.17 14.45 9.46
C ASN A 30 -2.46 14.14 7.99
N PHE A 31 -3.49 13.34 7.72
CA PHE A 31 -3.93 13.07 6.35
C PHE A 31 -4.46 14.35 5.68
N VAL A 32 -4.04 14.60 4.45
CA VAL A 32 -4.44 15.78 3.65
C VAL A 32 -4.71 15.36 2.21
N GLY A 33 -5.71 15.98 1.59
CA GLY A 33 -6.00 15.87 0.16
C GLY A 33 -6.71 14.57 -0.23
N ARG A 34 -6.46 14.09 -1.45
CA ARG A 34 -7.04 12.85 -2.03
C ARG A 34 -8.53 12.90 -2.32
N GLU A 35 -9.11 14.10 -2.39
CA GLU A 35 -10.54 14.31 -2.67
C GLU A 35 -11.00 13.66 -3.98
N PHE A 36 -10.13 13.65 -5.00
CA PHE A 36 -10.42 12.98 -6.26
C PHE A 36 -10.64 11.46 -6.09
N VAL A 37 -9.92 10.82 -5.18
CA VAL A 37 -10.06 9.39 -4.90
C VAL A 37 -11.38 9.12 -4.19
N PHE A 38 -11.69 9.89 -3.15
CA PHE A 38 -12.95 9.73 -2.41
C PHE A 38 -14.18 10.05 -3.26
N THR A 39 -14.08 11.03 -4.15
CA THR A 39 -15.12 11.34 -5.14
C THR A 39 -15.42 10.11 -6.00
N VAL A 40 -14.38 9.48 -6.56
CA VAL A 40 -14.56 8.30 -7.42
C VAL A 40 -15.07 7.08 -6.64
N ILE A 41 -14.64 6.88 -5.38
CA ILE A 41 -15.21 5.86 -4.49
C ILE A 41 -16.70 6.11 -4.28
N ASN A 42 -17.09 7.34 -3.93
CA ASN A 42 -18.49 7.68 -3.67
C ASN A 42 -19.34 7.49 -4.92
N GLU A 43 -18.86 7.92 -6.09
CA GLU A 43 -19.54 7.66 -7.37
C GLU A 43 -19.75 6.17 -7.63
N PHE A 44 -18.73 5.33 -7.37
CA PHE A 44 -18.84 3.89 -7.52
C PHE A 44 -19.90 3.30 -6.58
N LEU A 45 -19.89 3.69 -5.30
CA LEU A 45 -20.87 3.26 -4.29
C LEU A 45 -22.30 3.76 -4.58
N HIS A 46 -22.45 4.86 -5.32
CA HIS A 46 -23.75 5.39 -5.74
C HIS A 46 -24.30 4.70 -7.00
N ARG A 47 -23.43 4.37 -7.96
CA ARG A 47 -23.84 3.80 -9.27
C ARG A 47 -24.11 2.30 -9.21
N ASN A 48 -23.49 1.59 -8.29
CA ASN A 48 -23.60 0.14 -8.16
C ASN A 48 -24.29 -0.21 -6.85
N ASN A 49 -25.09 -1.28 -6.85
CA ASN A 49 -25.68 -1.87 -5.64
C ASN A 49 -24.69 -2.74 -4.86
N GLN A 50 -23.57 -3.16 -5.45
CA GLN A 50 -22.54 -4.01 -4.85
C GLN A 50 -21.26 -3.89 -5.66
N GLY A 51 -20.11 -4.28 -5.12
CA GLY A 51 -18.92 -4.47 -5.95
C GLY A 51 -17.55 -4.31 -5.29
N TYR A 52 -16.52 -4.40 -6.12
CA TYR A 52 -15.11 -4.24 -5.72
C TYR A 52 -14.52 -2.94 -6.28
N PHE A 53 -14.03 -2.06 -5.41
CA PHE A 53 -13.26 -0.90 -5.80
C PHE A 53 -11.79 -1.10 -5.43
N THR A 54 -10.86 -0.91 -6.36
CA THR A 54 -9.43 -1.13 -6.11
C THR A 54 -8.60 0.13 -6.34
N ILE A 55 -7.89 0.58 -5.31
CA ILE A 55 -6.88 1.64 -5.40
C ILE A 55 -5.53 0.99 -5.72
N ILE A 56 -4.92 1.40 -6.82
CA ILE A 56 -3.63 0.90 -7.31
C ILE A 56 -2.59 2.02 -7.21
N GLY A 57 -1.34 1.67 -6.95
CA GLY A 57 -0.25 2.64 -7.00
C GLY A 57 1.07 2.09 -6.46
N PRO A 58 2.20 2.75 -6.76
CA PRO A 58 3.52 2.28 -6.38
C PRO A 58 3.75 2.32 -4.85
N PRO A 59 4.85 1.73 -4.36
CA PRO A 59 5.23 1.78 -2.95
C PRO A 59 5.36 3.24 -2.48
N GLY A 60 4.79 3.54 -1.31
CA GLY A 60 4.83 4.88 -0.73
C GLY A 60 3.85 5.91 -1.33
N SER A 61 2.96 5.52 -2.25
CA SER A 61 1.99 6.43 -2.87
C SER A 61 0.83 6.88 -1.96
N GLY A 62 0.72 6.38 -0.73
CA GLY A 62 -0.33 6.77 0.22
C GLY A 62 -1.61 5.93 0.21
N LYS A 63 -1.65 4.77 -0.46
CA LYS A 63 -2.83 3.88 -0.52
C LYS A 63 -3.39 3.51 0.86
N SER A 64 -2.54 3.02 1.75
CA SER A 64 -2.94 2.65 3.12
C SER A 64 -3.45 3.85 3.91
N ALA A 65 -2.90 5.04 3.67
CA ALA A 65 -3.37 6.27 4.30
C ALA A 65 -4.78 6.66 3.80
N ILE A 66 -5.05 6.51 2.50
CA ILE A 66 -6.39 6.74 1.93
C ILE A 66 -7.41 5.80 2.57
N LEU A 67 -7.09 4.51 2.66
CA LEU A 67 -8.02 3.51 3.21
C LEU A 67 -8.21 3.67 4.73
N ALA A 68 -7.14 4.00 5.45
CA ALA A 68 -7.21 4.35 6.88
C ALA A 68 -8.05 5.60 7.12
N LYS A 69 -7.87 6.66 6.32
CA LYS A 69 -8.70 7.87 6.39
C LYS A 69 -10.17 7.54 6.13
N TYR A 70 -10.45 6.73 5.10
CA TYR A 70 -11.81 6.28 4.81
C TYR A 70 -12.44 5.55 6.01
N ALA A 71 -11.70 4.64 6.65
CA ALA A 71 -12.17 3.93 7.84
C ALA A 71 -12.33 4.85 9.07
N THR A 72 -11.47 5.86 9.24
CA THR A 72 -11.63 6.88 10.29
C THR A 72 -12.91 7.69 10.10
N ASP A 73 -13.24 8.07 8.86
CA ASP A 73 -14.42 8.89 8.55
C ASP A 73 -15.72 8.07 8.49
N ASN A 74 -15.60 6.74 8.32
CA ASN A 74 -16.73 5.81 8.20
C ASN A 74 -16.56 4.67 9.23
N VAL A 75 -17.04 4.89 10.44
CA VAL A 75 -16.85 3.99 11.60
C VAL A 75 -17.43 2.58 11.42
N ASP A 76 -18.34 2.38 10.46
CA ASP A 76 -18.96 1.09 10.15
C ASP A 76 -18.15 0.26 9.14
N VAL A 77 -17.02 0.75 8.64
CA VAL A 77 -16.17 0.01 7.70
C VAL A 77 -15.44 -1.12 8.42
N VAL A 78 -15.61 -2.37 7.99
CA VAL A 78 -14.79 -3.48 8.47
C VAL A 78 -13.41 -3.39 7.84
N TYR A 79 -12.35 -3.25 8.64
CA TYR A 79 -11.00 -3.05 8.14
C TYR A 79 -10.10 -4.27 8.36
N TYR A 80 -9.24 -4.55 7.38
CA TYR A 80 -8.19 -5.56 7.44
C TYR A 80 -6.93 -5.08 6.74
N ASN A 81 -5.77 -5.30 7.34
CA ASN A 81 -4.48 -5.01 6.72
C ASN A 81 -3.65 -6.30 6.59
N ALA A 82 -3.31 -6.65 5.35
CA ALA A 82 -2.58 -7.87 5.00
C ALA A 82 -1.05 -7.71 5.09
N GLU A 83 -0.54 -6.48 5.20
CA GLU A 83 0.89 -6.21 5.39
C GLU A 83 1.35 -6.54 6.82
N LEU A 84 0.44 -6.53 7.78
CA LEU A 84 0.74 -6.94 9.15
C LEU A 84 1.27 -8.38 9.21
N HIS A 85 2.31 -8.57 10.01
CA HIS A 85 2.94 -9.86 10.21
C HIS A 85 1.92 -10.91 10.67
N GLY A 86 1.82 -12.00 9.92
CA GLY A 86 0.87 -13.10 10.18
C GLY A 86 -0.56 -12.85 9.69
N LYS A 87 -0.87 -11.67 9.12
CA LYS A 87 -2.17 -11.32 8.56
C LYS A 87 -2.22 -11.46 7.03
N ASN A 88 -1.21 -12.08 6.44
CA ASN A 88 -1.16 -12.33 5.00
C ASN A 88 -1.69 -13.71 4.59
N ARG A 89 -2.26 -14.49 5.52
CA ARG A 89 -2.78 -15.84 5.25
C ARG A 89 -4.30 -15.86 5.13
N ALA A 90 -4.82 -16.64 4.18
CA ALA A 90 -6.24 -16.67 3.89
C ALA A 90 -7.11 -17.15 5.07
N ASN A 91 -6.64 -18.14 5.84
CA ASN A 91 -7.33 -18.61 7.03
C ASN A 91 -7.43 -17.54 8.14
N GLU A 92 -6.37 -16.77 8.35
CA GLU A 92 -6.34 -15.67 9.31
C GLU A 92 -7.22 -14.51 8.87
N PHE A 93 -7.24 -14.19 7.58
CA PHE A 93 -8.20 -13.25 6.99
C PHE A 93 -9.64 -13.67 7.26
N LEU A 94 -10.02 -14.90 6.89
CA LEU A 94 -11.39 -15.38 7.06
C LEU A 94 -11.80 -15.40 8.53
N ARG A 95 -10.94 -15.89 9.42
CA ARG A 95 -11.20 -15.89 10.88
C ARG A 95 -11.47 -14.48 11.38
N ASN A 96 -10.64 -13.53 10.99
CA ASN A 96 -10.72 -12.16 11.46
C ASN A 96 -11.95 -11.43 10.92
N ILE A 97 -12.14 -11.40 9.60
CA ILE A 97 -13.27 -10.73 8.96
C ILE A 97 -14.60 -11.33 9.42
N CYS A 98 -14.73 -12.65 9.46
CA CYS A 98 -15.98 -13.27 9.90
C CYS A 98 -16.29 -12.92 11.37
N THR A 99 -15.27 -12.86 12.24
CA THR A 99 -15.45 -12.44 13.64
C THR A 99 -15.88 -10.97 13.75
N GLN A 100 -15.26 -10.07 12.98
CA GLN A 100 -15.65 -8.66 12.94
C GLN A 100 -17.10 -8.50 12.48
N LEU A 101 -17.49 -9.18 11.39
CA LEU A 101 -18.85 -9.15 10.84
C LEU A 101 -19.89 -9.66 11.83
N ILE A 102 -19.63 -10.81 12.48
CA ILE A 102 -20.53 -11.38 13.49
C ILE A 102 -20.74 -10.40 14.65
N HIS A 103 -19.67 -9.79 15.16
CA HIS A 103 -19.75 -8.87 16.28
C HIS A 103 -20.46 -7.57 15.89
N GLN A 104 -20.07 -6.95 14.77
CA GLN A 104 -20.60 -5.67 14.33
C GLN A 104 -22.10 -5.74 14.02
N TYR A 105 -22.57 -6.83 13.42
CA TYR A 105 -23.97 -7.04 13.06
C TYR A 105 -24.75 -7.86 14.09
N SER A 106 -24.15 -8.16 15.25
CA SER A 106 -24.78 -8.91 16.34
C SER A 106 -25.44 -10.23 15.87
N LEU A 107 -24.76 -10.94 14.97
CA LEU A 107 -25.27 -12.21 14.41
C LEU A 107 -25.23 -13.31 15.49
N ASN A 108 -26.19 -14.24 15.43
CA ASN A 108 -26.36 -15.28 16.45
C ASN A 108 -25.35 -16.43 16.31
N TYR A 109 -24.07 -16.14 16.58
CA TYR A 109 -22.97 -17.10 16.59
C TYR A 109 -22.20 -17.02 17.91
N THR A 110 -22.10 -18.14 18.63
CA THR A 110 -21.27 -18.23 19.84
C THR A 110 -19.79 -18.45 19.51
N PHE A 111 -19.52 -19.21 18.44
CA PHE A 111 -18.20 -19.50 17.92
C PHE A 111 -18.25 -19.58 16.39
N LEU A 112 -17.11 -19.38 15.74
CA LEU A 112 -16.96 -19.70 14.32
C LEU A 112 -17.11 -21.22 14.14
N PRO A 113 -17.80 -21.69 13.08
CA PRO A 113 -17.75 -23.10 12.67
C PRO A 113 -16.32 -23.59 12.48
N ASP A 114 -16.06 -24.88 12.76
CA ASP A 114 -14.72 -25.46 12.64
C ASP A 114 -14.15 -25.34 11.22
N ASN A 115 -15.01 -25.42 10.20
CA ASN A 115 -14.69 -25.29 8.79
C ASN A 115 -14.90 -23.86 8.24
N ALA A 116 -15.04 -22.84 9.09
CA ALA A 116 -15.30 -21.46 8.67
C ALA A 116 -14.19 -20.85 7.80
N THR A 117 -12.97 -21.38 7.88
CA THR A 117 -11.82 -20.92 7.09
C THR A 117 -11.55 -21.80 5.86
N GLU A 118 -12.40 -22.80 5.59
CA GLU A 118 -12.26 -23.71 4.45
C GLU A 118 -12.89 -23.10 3.20
N GLY A 119 -12.19 -22.18 2.55
CA GLY A 119 -12.68 -21.51 1.33
C GLY A 119 -13.68 -20.38 1.61
N SER A 120 -14.49 -20.02 0.61
CA SER A 120 -15.30 -18.80 0.64
C SER A 120 -16.71 -18.98 1.23
N TRP A 121 -17.14 -20.22 1.53
CA TRP A 121 -18.56 -20.52 1.78
C TRP A 121 -19.11 -19.76 3.01
N PHE A 122 -18.37 -19.75 4.12
CA PHE A 122 -18.86 -19.15 5.36
C PHE A 122 -18.92 -17.64 5.26
N LEU A 123 -17.86 -17.02 4.73
CA LEU A 123 -17.85 -15.59 4.43
C LEU A 123 -19.02 -15.23 3.52
N SER A 124 -19.23 -15.97 2.42
CA SER A 124 -20.34 -15.71 1.49
C SER A 124 -21.71 -15.80 2.18
N SER A 125 -21.89 -16.78 3.08
CA SER A 125 -23.12 -16.93 3.86
C SER A 125 -23.35 -15.75 4.81
N LEU A 126 -22.30 -15.28 5.51
CA LEU A 126 -22.40 -14.12 6.40
C LEU A 126 -22.74 -12.85 5.62
N LEU A 127 -22.10 -12.64 4.47
CA LEU A 127 -22.37 -11.47 3.63
C LEU A 127 -23.83 -11.46 3.14
N GLN A 128 -24.37 -12.62 2.75
CA GLN A 128 -25.79 -12.72 2.36
C GLN A 128 -26.71 -12.40 3.53
N GLN A 129 -26.47 -13.01 4.71
CA GLN A 129 -27.28 -12.78 5.90
C GLN A 129 -27.29 -11.30 6.30
N ILE A 130 -26.14 -10.62 6.22
CA ILE A 130 -26.05 -9.19 6.51
C ILE A 130 -26.79 -8.38 5.45
N SER A 131 -26.57 -8.68 4.17
CA SER A 131 -27.27 -8.02 3.05
C SER A 131 -28.79 -8.02 3.21
N ASP A 132 -29.36 -9.15 3.61
CA ASP A 132 -30.80 -9.33 3.84
C ASP A 132 -31.34 -8.47 4.99
N GLN A 133 -30.48 -8.10 5.95
CA GLN A 133 -30.83 -7.28 7.12
C GLN A 133 -30.63 -5.78 6.88
N LEU A 134 -29.77 -5.40 5.94
CA LEU A 134 -29.47 -4.00 5.66
C LEU A 134 -30.69 -3.27 5.08
N GLN A 135 -30.98 -2.08 5.60
CA GLN A 135 -31.98 -1.17 5.02
C GLN A 135 -31.54 -0.67 3.62
N PRO A 136 -32.47 -0.18 2.78
CA PRO A 136 -32.13 0.25 1.41
C PRO A 136 -31.00 1.28 1.28
N ASN A 137 -30.81 2.13 2.29
CA ASN A 137 -29.77 3.17 2.32
C ASN A 137 -28.48 2.74 3.05
N GLN A 138 -28.45 1.57 3.66
CA GLN A 138 -27.28 1.04 4.37
C GLN A 138 -26.40 0.24 3.42
N LYS A 139 -25.10 0.21 3.71
CA LYS A 139 -24.08 -0.53 2.97
C LYS A 139 -23.15 -1.23 3.95
N LEU A 140 -22.75 -2.45 3.63
CA LEU A 140 -21.60 -3.10 4.25
C LEU A 140 -20.37 -2.81 3.40
N ILE A 141 -19.36 -2.19 4.00
CA ILE A 141 -18.07 -1.91 3.35
C ILE A 141 -16.97 -2.66 4.08
N ILE A 142 -16.21 -3.46 3.34
CA ILE A 142 -15.05 -4.20 3.84
C ILE A 142 -13.80 -3.65 3.15
N ALA A 143 -12.93 -3.01 3.92
CA ALA A 143 -11.68 -2.44 3.45
C ALA A 143 -10.52 -3.43 3.68
N ILE A 144 -9.81 -3.80 2.60
CA ILE A 144 -8.64 -4.69 2.66
C ILE A 144 -7.43 -3.95 2.11
N ASP A 145 -6.53 -3.61 3.03
CA ASP A 145 -5.28 -2.92 2.74
C ASP A 145 -4.16 -3.92 2.42
N GLY A 146 -3.49 -3.73 1.28
CA GLY A 146 -2.27 -4.44 0.93
C GLY A 146 -2.47 -5.84 0.33
N LEU A 147 -3.39 -6.03 -0.61
CA LEU A 147 -3.62 -7.35 -1.24
C LEU A 147 -2.36 -7.96 -1.91
N ASN A 148 -1.35 -7.15 -2.24
CA ASN A 148 -0.08 -7.65 -2.78
C ASN A 148 0.77 -8.41 -1.74
N PHE A 149 0.47 -8.32 -0.43
CA PHE A 149 1.24 -9.00 0.62
C PHE A 149 0.80 -10.44 0.89
N ILE A 150 -0.30 -10.89 0.26
CA ILE A 150 -0.90 -12.21 0.50
C ILE A 150 0.11 -13.33 0.24
N ASP A 151 0.21 -14.25 1.19
CA ASP A 151 0.93 -15.51 1.01
C ASP A 151 0.07 -16.45 0.17
N ARG A 152 0.30 -16.45 -1.15
CA ARG A 152 -0.43 -17.30 -2.10
C ARG A 152 -0.25 -18.80 -1.83
N ASN A 153 0.81 -19.21 -1.12
CA ASN A 153 1.04 -20.61 -0.74
C ASN A 153 0.17 -21.03 0.46
N SER A 154 -0.48 -20.07 1.14
CA SER A 154 -1.40 -20.33 2.25
C SER A 154 -2.84 -20.62 1.82
N GLN A 155 -3.10 -20.71 0.50
CA GLN A 155 -4.41 -21.02 -0.07
C GLN A 155 -4.28 -21.97 -1.26
N SER A 156 -5.39 -22.63 -1.60
CA SER A 156 -5.43 -23.60 -2.70
C SER A 156 -5.14 -22.93 -4.05
N PRO A 157 -4.31 -23.53 -4.92
CA PRO A 157 -4.03 -22.99 -6.25
C PRO A 157 -5.32 -22.75 -7.07
N GLY A 158 -5.34 -21.67 -7.86
CA GLY A 158 -6.48 -21.32 -8.72
C GLY A 158 -7.69 -20.73 -7.99
N THR A 159 -7.63 -20.57 -6.68
CA THR A 159 -8.68 -19.90 -5.89
C THR A 159 -8.47 -18.39 -5.85
N ASN A 160 -9.54 -17.65 -5.58
CA ASN A 160 -9.48 -16.19 -5.46
C ASN A 160 -8.57 -15.79 -4.29
N LEU A 161 -7.91 -14.63 -4.36
CA LEU A 161 -7.13 -14.08 -3.24
C LEU A 161 -7.99 -14.05 -1.98
N PHE A 162 -7.46 -14.56 -0.86
CA PHE A 162 -8.17 -14.64 0.43
C PHE A 162 -9.51 -15.37 0.39
N TYR A 163 -9.75 -16.20 -0.64
CA TYR A 163 -11.06 -16.79 -0.91
C TYR A 163 -12.19 -15.74 -1.00
N LEU A 164 -11.87 -14.54 -1.51
CA LEU A 164 -12.88 -13.50 -1.73
C LEU A 164 -14.01 -14.02 -2.63
N PRO A 165 -15.29 -13.72 -2.34
CA PRO A 165 -16.41 -14.17 -3.16
C PRO A 165 -16.38 -13.54 -4.55
N ARG A 166 -16.56 -14.34 -5.61
CA ARG A 166 -16.63 -13.82 -6.98
C ARG A 166 -17.87 -12.96 -7.23
N TYR A 167 -18.99 -13.38 -6.63
CA TYR A 167 -20.25 -12.67 -6.60
C TYR A 167 -20.47 -12.08 -5.21
N LEU A 168 -21.06 -10.90 -5.15
CA LEU A 168 -21.46 -10.26 -3.91
C LEU A 168 -22.98 -10.17 -3.85
N PRO A 169 -23.59 -10.20 -2.66
CA PRO A 169 -24.98 -9.83 -2.48
C PRO A 169 -25.14 -8.31 -2.49
N ASP A 170 -26.39 -7.85 -2.64
CA ASP A 170 -26.72 -6.42 -2.66
C ASP A 170 -26.17 -5.70 -1.42
N LYS A 171 -25.81 -4.44 -1.59
CA LYS A 171 -25.30 -3.52 -0.55
C LYS A 171 -23.95 -3.91 0.05
N VAL A 172 -23.26 -4.91 -0.50
CA VAL A 172 -21.92 -5.32 -0.05
C VAL A 172 -20.84 -4.82 -0.99
N TYR A 173 -19.85 -4.14 -0.42
CA TYR A 173 -18.74 -3.57 -1.17
C TYR A 173 -17.40 -3.91 -0.53
N PHE A 174 -16.40 -4.11 -1.37
CA PHE A 174 -15.01 -4.24 -0.95
C PHE A 174 -14.19 -3.07 -1.47
N LEU A 175 -13.45 -2.41 -0.58
CA LEU A 175 -12.45 -1.40 -0.93
C LEU A 175 -11.06 -2.02 -0.77
N LEU A 176 -10.33 -2.14 -1.86
CA LEU A 176 -9.07 -2.86 -1.91
C LEU A 176 -7.93 -1.89 -2.19
N THR A 177 -6.76 -2.14 -1.60
CA THR A 177 -5.51 -1.50 -2.05
C THR A 177 -4.51 -2.55 -2.49
N ARG A 178 -3.70 -2.21 -3.50
CA ARG A 178 -2.59 -3.06 -3.96
C ARG A 178 -1.54 -2.26 -4.73
N ARG A 179 -0.41 -2.91 -4.97
CA ARG A 179 0.60 -2.46 -5.94
C ARG A 179 0.25 -2.92 -7.37
N PRO A 180 0.86 -2.31 -8.41
CA PRO A 180 0.70 -2.73 -9.81
C PRO A 180 1.14 -4.18 -10.04
N PHE A 181 0.48 -4.85 -10.99
CA PHE A 181 0.84 -6.18 -11.49
C PHE A 181 0.25 -6.35 -12.90
N LEU A 182 0.68 -7.40 -13.60
CA LEU A 182 -0.01 -7.87 -14.81
C LEU A 182 -1.39 -8.47 -14.49
N ARG A 183 -2.39 -8.16 -15.31
CA ARG A 183 -3.79 -8.53 -15.06
C ARG A 183 -3.95 -10.05 -14.89
N GLU A 184 -3.26 -10.82 -15.72
CA GLU A 184 -3.16 -12.28 -15.72
C GLU A 184 -2.48 -12.83 -14.45
N LYS A 185 -1.60 -12.06 -13.82
CA LYS A 185 -0.95 -12.40 -12.54
C LYS A 185 -1.72 -11.88 -11.32
N SER A 186 -2.85 -11.21 -11.52
CA SER A 186 -3.67 -10.62 -10.47
C SER A 186 -4.04 -11.63 -9.38
N GLY A 187 -4.51 -12.81 -9.77
CA GLY A 187 -5.14 -13.78 -8.88
C GLY A 187 -6.51 -13.35 -8.34
N LEU A 188 -6.99 -12.15 -8.66
CA LEU A 188 -8.29 -11.64 -8.23
C LEU A 188 -9.37 -12.04 -9.26
N LEU A 189 -10.32 -12.86 -8.80
CA LEU A 189 -11.38 -13.44 -9.62
C LEU A 189 -12.72 -12.80 -9.23
N ILE A 190 -13.17 -11.80 -9.98
CA ILE A 190 -14.38 -11.01 -9.67
C ILE A 190 -15.39 -11.14 -10.81
N GLU A 191 -16.66 -11.40 -10.45
CA GLU A 191 -17.79 -11.55 -11.38
C GLU A 191 -18.98 -10.65 -10.98
N THR A 192 -18.68 -9.56 -10.26
CA THR A 192 -19.61 -8.49 -9.86
C THR A 192 -19.06 -7.14 -10.35
N PRO A 193 -19.82 -6.01 -10.32
CA PRO A 193 -19.28 -4.71 -10.73
C PRO A 193 -17.96 -4.41 -10.02
N SER A 194 -16.98 -3.97 -10.80
CA SER A 194 -15.67 -3.62 -10.27
C SER A 194 -15.10 -2.40 -10.98
N GLN A 195 -14.35 -1.62 -10.23
CA GLN A 195 -13.67 -0.43 -10.73
C GLN A 195 -12.28 -0.34 -10.08
N SER A 196 -11.31 0.14 -10.84
CA SER A 196 -9.98 0.45 -10.32
C SER A 196 -9.62 1.90 -10.57
N LEU A 197 -8.89 2.50 -9.64
CA LEU A 197 -8.27 3.80 -9.78
C LEU A 197 -6.77 3.62 -9.55
N ASP A 198 -5.96 3.82 -10.59
CA ASP A 198 -4.52 3.89 -10.45
C ASP A 198 -4.11 5.33 -10.12
N LEU A 199 -3.43 5.51 -8.99
CA LEU A 199 -2.95 6.82 -8.57
C LEU A 199 -1.96 7.40 -9.59
N ALA A 200 -1.25 6.58 -10.37
CA ALA A 200 -0.32 7.05 -11.39
C ALA A 200 -1.01 7.83 -12.53
N ASP A 201 -2.32 7.64 -12.73
CA ASP A 201 -3.10 8.32 -13.78
C ASP A 201 -3.51 9.77 -13.40
N TYR A 202 -3.17 10.22 -12.19
CA TYR A 202 -3.58 11.53 -11.64
C TYR A 202 -2.38 12.38 -11.19
N PRO A 203 -1.38 12.62 -12.05
CA PRO A 203 -0.13 13.29 -11.65
C PRO A 203 -0.35 14.71 -11.11
N GLU A 204 -1.29 15.47 -11.67
CA GLU A 204 -1.58 16.85 -11.24
C GLU A 204 -2.23 16.88 -9.84
N GLN A 205 -3.24 16.03 -9.61
CA GLN A 205 -3.92 15.93 -8.32
C GLN A 205 -2.96 15.41 -7.24
N ASN A 206 -2.11 14.42 -7.57
CA ASN A 206 -1.07 13.95 -6.66
C ASN A 206 -0.11 15.07 -6.26
N GLN A 207 0.30 15.91 -7.21
CA GLN A 207 1.22 17.01 -6.95
C GLN A 207 0.57 18.07 -6.04
N GLN A 208 -0.71 18.37 -6.26
CA GLN A 208 -1.48 19.27 -5.39
C GLN A 208 -1.58 18.73 -3.96
N ASP A 209 -1.88 17.43 -3.80
CA ASP A 209 -1.96 16.77 -2.49
C ASP A 209 -0.60 16.80 -1.75
N ILE A 210 0.51 16.62 -2.46
CA ILE A 210 1.87 16.70 -1.90
C ILE A 210 2.17 18.11 -1.38
N GLN A 211 1.83 19.13 -2.16
CA GLN A 211 2.01 20.53 -1.75
C GLN A 211 1.17 20.85 -0.51
N ALA A 212 -0.11 20.44 -0.51
CA ALA A 212 -1.00 20.61 0.63
C ALA A 212 -0.47 19.89 1.88
N TYR A 213 0.09 18.69 1.72
CA TYR A 213 0.71 17.95 2.82
C TYR A 213 1.90 18.69 3.42
N ILE A 214 2.79 19.26 2.60
CA ILE A 214 3.92 20.07 3.10
C ILE A 214 3.42 21.33 3.82
N GLN A 215 2.45 22.03 3.23
CA GLN A 215 1.85 23.22 3.81
C GLN A 215 1.22 22.96 5.19
N ASN A 216 0.63 21.78 5.40
CA ASN A 216 0.09 21.39 6.69
C ASN A 216 1.16 21.33 7.80
N TYR A 217 2.42 21.00 7.47
CA TYR A 217 3.54 21.06 8.43
C TYR A 217 4.11 22.47 8.65
N LEU A 218 3.79 23.42 7.77
CA LEU A 218 4.23 24.83 7.88
C LEU A 218 3.21 25.70 8.59
N THR A 219 1.99 25.19 8.76
CA THR A 219 0.91 25.88 9.47
C THR A 219 1.00 25.53 10.97
N PRO A 220 0.99 26.51 11.89
CA PRO A 220 0.96 26.22 13.32
C PRO A 220 -0.30 25.41 13.66
N ASN A 221 -0.14 24.18 14.14
CA ASN A 221 -1.25 23.40 14.68
C ASN A 221 -1.37 23.66 16.18
N GLU A 222 -2.50 24.21 16.61
CA GLU A 222 -2.85 24.40 18.03
C GLU A 222 -3.11 23.06 18.76
N GLU A 223 -3.28 21.96 18.02
CA GLU A 223 -3.64 20.63 18.53
C GLU A 223 -2.52 19.59 18.43
N ILE A 224 -1.23 19.98 18.50
CA ILE A 224 -0.17 18.97 18.61
C ILE A 224 -0.31 18.29 19.99
N PRO A 225 -0.55 16.96 20.06
CA PRO A 225 -0.62 16.26 21.34
C PRO A 225 0.69 16.45 22.13
N PRO A 226 0.64 16.60 23.46
CA PRO A 226 1.81 16.86 24.31
C PRO A 226 2.98 15.88 24.16
N THR A 227 2.74 14.71 23.58
CA THR A 227 3.77 13.68 23.37
C THR A 227 4.74 13.98 22.22
N LEU A 228 4.51 15.05 21.43
CA LEU A 228 5.42 15.51 20.37
C LEU A 228 6.16 16.82 20.72
N LEU A 229 6.09 17.29 21.98
CA LEU A 229 6.70 18.53 22.46
C LEU A 229 8.24 18.62 22.30
N GLU A 230 8.91 17.54 21.92
CA GLU A 230 10.34 17.54 21.58
C GLU A 230 10.64 17.76 20.09
N LYS A 231 9.62 17.78 19.22
CA LYS A 231 9.83 18.05 17.79
C LYS A 231 10.00 19.55 17.57
N ARG A 232 11.11 19.93 16.95
CA ARG A 232 11.34 21.29 16.46
C ARG A 232 10.23 21.64 15.47
N ASP A 233 9.63 22.81 15.61
CA ASP A 233 8.69 23.33 14.62
C ASP A 233 9.40 23.51 13.25
N LEU A 234 8.76 23.06 12.16
CA LEU A 234 9.35 23.09 10.82
C LEU A 234 9.64 24.54 10.39
N LYS A 235 8.74 25.46 10.72
CA LYS A 235 8.88 26.88 10.37
C LYS A 235 10.07 27.51 11.09
N SER A 236 10.24 27.19 12.37
CA SER A 236 11.43 27.58 13.14
C SER A 236 12.72 27.03 12.52
N TRP A 237 12.74 25.75 12.14
CA TRP A 237 13.89 25.14 11.44
C TRP A 237 14.22 25.86 10.13
N LEU A 238 13.22 26.20 9.32
CA LEU A 238 13.44 26.94 8.06
C LEU A 238 14.04 28.34 8.32
N SER A 239 13.55 29.03 9.35
CA SER A 239 14.06 30.35 9.74
C SER A 239 15.54 30.31 10.13
N ASP A 240 15.98 29.27 10.85
CA ASP A 240 17.38 29.11 11.28
C ASP A 240 18.36 28.99 10.10
N TYR A 241 17.88 28.50 8.97
CA TYR A 241 18.66 28.38 7.73
C TYR A 241 18.28 29.40 6.66
N GLN A 242 17.45 30.39 6.98
CA GLN A 242 17.01 31.45 6.06
C GLN A 242 16.33 30.92 4.78
N ILE A 243 15.57 29.82 4.90
CA ILE A 243 14.83 29.22 3.78
C ILE A 243 13.41 29.74 3.79
N ASN A 244 12.95 30.21 2.63
CA ASN A 244 11.56 30.62 2.48
C ASN A 244 10.64 29.38 2.30
N GLU A 245 9.43 29.47 2.84
CA GLU A 245 8.45 28.36 2.85
C GLU A 245 8.11 27.84 1.45
N GLN A 246 7.99 28.75 0.47
CA GLN A 246 7.68 28.40 -0.91
C GLN A 246 8.81 27.60 -1.57
N GLU A 247 10.06 28.04 -1.42
CA GLU A 247 11.24 27.33 -1.90
C GLU A 247 11.35 25.94 -1.29
N PHE A 248 11.07 25.81 0.02
CA PHE A 248 11.04 24.51 0.67
C PHE A 248 9.96 23.61 0.08
N CYS A 249 8.74 24.13 -0.07
CA CYS A 249 7.63 23.40 -0.66
C CYS A 249 7.95 22.95 -2.09
N ASP A 250 8.46 23.83 -2.94
CA ASP A 250 8.75 23.53 -4.34
C ASP A 250 9.86 22.49 -4.49
N ARG A 251 10.97 22.67 -3.77
CA ARG A 251 12.09 21.73 -3.80
C ARG A 251 11.69 20.35 -3.28
N LEU A 252 11.03 20.29 -2.14
CA LEU A 252 10.67 19.02 -1.53
C LEU A 252 9.56 18.31 -2.31
N SER A 253 8.59 19.05 -2.85
CA SER A 253 7.57 18.51 -3.77
C SER A 253 8.23 17.88 -4.99
N SER A 254 9.16 18.58 -5.63
CA SER A 254 9.90 18.08 -6.80
C SER A 254 10.72 16.82 -6.46
N GLN A 255 11.43 16.81 -5.33
CA GLN A 255 12.23 15.66 -4.88
C GLN A 255 11.38 14.45 -4.48
N SER A 256 10.15 14.69 -3.99
CA SER A 256 9.27 13.62 -3.55
C SER A 256 8.77 12.74 -4.70
N ASP A 257 8.70 13.26 -5.93
CA ASP A 257 8.12 12.57 -7.10
C ASP A 257 6.79 11.87 -6.77
N ASN A 258 5.88 12.61 -6.11
CA ASN A 258 4.58 12.12 -5.65
C ASN A 258 4.61 10.96 -4.63
N ASN A 259 5.75 10.75 -3.97
CA ASN A 259 5.94 9.69 -2.97
C ASN A 259 5.80 10.23 -1.53
N PHE A 260 4.64 9.94 -0.91
CA PHE A 260 4.34 10.35 0.46
C PHE A 260 5.23 9.66 1.50
N MET A 261 5.68 8.42 1.26
CA MET A 261 6.60 7.74 2.18
C MET A 261 7.95 8.45 2.24
N TYR A 262 8.52 8.81 1.09
CA TYR A 262 9.73 9.62 1.03
C TYR A 262 9.53 10.94 1.76
N LEU A 263 8.45 11.65 1.42
CA LEU A 263 8.14 12.97 1.97
C LEU A 263 8.01 12.94 3.50
N SER A 264 7.21 12.01 4.02
CA SER A 264 7.02 11.82 5.46
C SER A 264 8.32 11.46 6.18
N ALA A 265 9.15 10.60 5.59
CA ALA A 265 10.44 10.24 6.17
C ALA A 265 11.40 11.44 6.23
N ILE A 266 11.50 12.23 5.15
CA ILE A 266 12.36 13.41 5.11
C ILE A 266 11.90 14.49 6.09
N ILE A 267 10.60 14.80 6.12
CA ILE A 267 10.06 15.80 7.07
C ILE A 267 10.31 15.34 8.50
N ASN A 268 9.98 14.10 8.85
CA ASN A 268 10.20 13.62 10.22
C ASN A 268 11.68 13.61 10.62
N ALA A 269 12.58 13.22 9.72
CA ALA A 269 14.03 13.27 9.95
C ALA A 269 14.51 14.72 10.17
N THR A 270 13.99 15.68 9.41
CA THR A 270 14.25 17.10 9.62
C THR A 270 13.81 17.58 11.01
N LEU A 271 12.59 17.22 11.44
CA LEU A 271 12.02 17.66 12.72
C LEU A 271 12.78 17.13 13.95
N VAL A 272 13.45 15.97 13.83
CA VAL A 272 14.29 15.38 14.88
C VAL A 272 15.76 15.77 14.75
N GLY A 273 16.11 16.69 13.84
CA GLY A 273 17.48 17.20 13.67
C GLY A 273 18.46 16.21 13.03
N PHE A 274 17.97 15.23 12.27
CA PHE A 274 18.82 14.25 11.58
C PHE A 274 19.73 14.90 10.54
N TYR A 275 19.24 15.93 9.84
CA TYR A 275 19.99 16.63 8.81
C TYR A 275 20.76 17.84 9.35
N PRO A 276 22.09 17.91 9.15
CA PRO A 276 22.89 19.03 9.61
C PRO A 276 22.67 20.31 8.78
N LYS A 277 22.25 20.14 7.52
CA LYS A 277 21.97 21.22 6.56
C LYS A 277 20.73 20.90 5.74
N PRO A 278 19.91 21.91 5.39
CA PRO A 278 18.75 21.73 4.54
C PRO A 278 19.09 21.23 3.13
N PHE A 279 18.16 20.47 2.55
CA PHE A 279 18.24 19.91 1.20
C PHE A 279 19.46 19.02 0.93
N GLN A 280 20.23 18.66 1.96
CA GLN A 280 21.36 17.73 1.87
C GLN A 280 20.93 16.33 2.33
N TYR A 281 20.02 15.72 1.56
CA TYR A 281 19.45 14.40 1.86
C TYR A 281 20.33 13.24 1.39
N ASN A 282 21.66 13.41 1.45
CA ASN A 282 22.64 12.42 1.00
C ASN A 282 22.60 11.16 1.87
N GLN A 283 22.16 11.30 3.13
CA GLN A 283 21.88 10.20 4.04
C GLN A 283 20.38 9.94 4.09
N LEU A 284 20.00 8.69 3.87
CA LEU A 284 18.60 8.30 4.00
C LEU A 284 18.22 8.15 5.48
N PRO A 285 17.03 8.61 5.87
CA PRO A 285 16.51 8.35 7.20
C PRO A 285 16.48 6.84 7.47
N PRO A 286 16.81 6.36 8.68
CA PRO A 286 16.91 4.92 8.97
C PRO A 286 15.65 4.12 8.63
N ASN A 287 14.46 4.69 8.86
CA ASN A 287 13.18 4.07 8.51
C ASN A 287 13.00 3.90 6.99
N LEU A 288 13.41 4.89 6.20
CA LEU A 288 13.35 4.83 4.74
C LEU A 288 14.39 3.85 4.17
N ALA A 289 15.59 3.82 4.76
CA ALA A 289 16.62 2.84 4.39
C ALA A 289 16.15 1.40 4.67
N ALA A 290 15.55 1.13 5.84
CA ALA A 290 14.98 -0.18 6.16
C ALA A 290 13.84 -0.57 5.19
N TYR A 291 12.99 0.39 4.84
CA TYR A 291 11.93 0.20 3.84
C TYR A 291 12.49 -0.21 2.47
N TYR A 292 13.53 0.47 1.99
CA TYR A 292 14.21 0.13 0.74
C TYR A 292 14.96 -1.21 0.80
N GLN A 293 15.55 -1.53 1.94
CA GLN A 293 16.18 -2.83 2.17
C GLN A 293 15.19 -3.98 2.03
N GLN A 294 13.98 -3.84 2.56
CA GLN A 294 12.93 -4.84 2.41
C GLN A 294 12.52 -5.01 0.93
N HIS A 295 12.44 -3.92 0.17
CA HIS A 295 12.15 -3.98 -1.26
C HIS A 295 13.23 -4.75 -2.03
N LEU A 296 14.51 -4.46 -1.77
CA LEU A 296 15.61 -5.19 -2.39
C LEU A 296 15.56 -6.68 -2.03
N GLN A 297 15.34 -7.02 -0.75
CA GLN A 297 15.20 -8.42 -0.33
C GLN A 297 14.07 -9.14 -1.08
N ASN A 298 12.93 -8.48 -1.28
CA ASN A 298 11.81 -9.04 -2.03
C ASN A 298 12.14 -9.22 -3.52
N MET A 299 12.75 -8.21 -4.15
CA MET A 299 13.18 -8.29 -5.54
C MET A 299 14.14 -9.46 -5.79
N MET A 300 14.99 -9.77 -4.82
CA MET A 300 15.96 -10.87 -4.92
C MET A 300 15.43 -12.24 -4.44
N ARG A 301 14.19 -12.33 -3.91
CA ARG A 301 13.69 -13.54 -3.23
C ARG A 301 13.23 -14.66 -4.16
N SER A 302 12.76 -14.35 -5.37
CA SER A 302 12.18 -15.36 -6.27
C SER A 302 13.27 -16.12 -7.04
N ALA A 303 13.03 -17.40 -7.35
CA ALA A 303 13.82 -18.17 -8.30
C ALA A 303 13.25 -17.98 -9.73
N PRO A 304 14.05 -18.12 -10.82
CA PRO A 304 15.48 -18.44 -10.89
C PRO A 304 16.41 -17.20 -11.00
N ASP A 305 17.72 -17.51 -10.88
CA ASP A 305 18.95 -16.73 -11.08
C ASP A 305 19.13 -15.35 -10.41
N GLU A 306 19.92 -15.35 -9.32
CA GLU A 306 20.37 -14.14 -8.60
C GLU A 306 21.32 -13.28 -9.47
N GLU A 307 22.12 -13.89 -10.34
CA GLU A 307 23.11 -13.20 -11.17
C GLU A 307 22.42 -12.35 -12.25
N LEU A 308 21.45 -12.92 -12.97
CA LEU A 308 20.60 -12.20 -13.93
C LEU A 308 19.86 -11.03 -13.27
N ARG A 309 19.23 -11.25 -12.11
CA ARG A 309 18.54 -10.18 -11.37
C ARG A 309 19.50 -9.05 -11.02
N LEU A 310 20.66 -9.37 -10.48
CA LEU A 310 21.66 -8.37 -10.12
C LEU A 310 22.15 -7.60 -11.36
N ALA A 311 22.31 -8.27 -12.50
CA ALA A 311 22.68 -7.63 -13.76
C ALA A 311 21.58 -6.67 -14.27
N ILE A 312 20.33 -7.12 -14.33
CA ILE A 312 19.17 -6.27 -14.68
C ILE A 312 19.11 -5.05 -13.77
N LEU A 313 19.25 -5.25 -12.45
CA LEU A 313 19.18 -4.18 -11.47
C LEU A 313 20.32 -3.17 -11.64
N LYS A 314 21.56 -3.61 -11.88
CA LYS A 314 22.71 -2.73 -12.19
C LYS A 314 22.47 -1.89 -13.44
N ILE A 315 21.93 -2.50 -14.51
CA ILE A 315 21.61 -1.78 -15.74
C ILE A 315 20.50 -0.77 -15.48
N LEU A 316 19.39 -1.14 -14.81
CA LEU A 316 18.32 -0.22 -14.44
C LEU A 316 18.83 0.97 -13.62
N ILE A 317 19.75 0.76 -12.68
CA ILE A 317 20.34 1.84 -11.87
C ILE A 317 21.10 2.85 -12.75
N GLN A 318 21.70 2.43 -13.85
CA GLN A 318 22.53 3.30 -14.70
C GLN A 318 21.76 3.86 -15.91
N HIS A 319 20.92 3.04 -16.52
CA HIS A 319 20.23 3.26 -17.78
C HIS A 319 18.73 3.11 -17.56
N GLN A 320 18.06 4.21 -17.22
CA GLN A 320 16.60 4.27 -17.15
C GLN A 320 16.09 5.64 -17.62
N PRO A 321 14.92 5.73 -18.28
CA PRO A 321 14.07 4.61 -18.71
C PRO A 321 14.75 3.69 -19.74
N ILE A 322 14.39 2.41 -19.77
CA ILE A 322 15.00 1.41 -20.65
C ILE A 322 14.02 0.32 -21.07
N THR A 323 14.12 -0.14 -22.32
CA THR A 323 13.33 -1.25 -22.85
C THR A 323 13.94 -2.62 -22.55
N VAL A 324 13.15 -3.69 -22.66
CA VAL A 324 13.62 -5.08 -22.57
C VAL A 324 14.72 -5.35 -23.61
N GLU A 325 14.51 -4.94 -24.85
CA GLU A 325 15.48 -5.08 -25.94
C GLU A 325 16.82 -4.37 -25.62
N ALA A 326 16.76 -3.15 -25.07
CA ALA A 326 17.96 -2.41 -24.69
C ALA A 326 18.66 -3.03 -23.46
N LEU A 327 17.90 -3.55 -22.49
CA LEU A 327 18.42 -4.31 -21.37
C LEU A 327 19.20 -5.55 -21.85
N ALA A 328 18.61 -6.34 -22.75
CA ALA A 328 19.23 -7.53 -23.32
C ALA A 328 20.57 -7.20 -24.00
N LYS A 329 20.63 -6.12 -24.77
CA LYS A 329 21.87 -5.65 -25.44
C LYS A 329 22.97 -5.20 -24.48
N LEU A 330 22.62 -4.75 -23.28
CA LEU A 330 23.56 -4.31 -22.25
C LEU A 330 23.99 -5.43 -21.30
N MET A 331 23.43 -6.65 -21.44
CA MET A 331 23.80 -7.77 -20.58
C MET A 331 25.28 -8.13 -20.72
N PRO A 332 25.98 -8.41 -19.60
CA PRO A 332 27.36 -8.89 -19.63
C PRO A 332 27.52 -10.13 -20.53
N GLN A 333 28.55 -10.14 -21.38
CA GLN A 333 28.81 -11.24 -22.32
C GLN A 333 28.93 -12.62 -21.65
N ARG A 334 29.38 -12.67 -20.38
CA ARG A 334 29.44 -13.92 -19.60
C ARG A 334 28.08 -14.51 -19.31
N LEU A 335 27.07 -13.67 -19.07
CA LEU A 335 25.69 -14.12 -18.87
C LEU A 335 25.09 -14.58 -20.20
N ALA A 336 25.32 -13.83 -21.28
CA ALA A 336 24.85 -14.18 -22.64
C ALA A 336 25.41 -15.50 -23.22
N HIS A 337 26.46 -16.08 -22.61
CA HIS A 337 27.05 -17.36 -23.03
C HIS A 337 26.80 -18.51 -22.06
N THR A 338 26.41 -18.22 -20.82
CA THR A 338 26.25 -19.23 -19.75
C THR A 338 24.77 -19.53 -19.47
N ILE A 339 23.93 -18.54 -19.74
CA ILE A 339 22.48 -18.57 -19.63
C ILE A 339 22.00 -18.09 -21.00
N ASP A 340 21.07 -18.82 -21.63
CA ASP A 340 20.47 -18.41 -22.90
C ASP A 340 19.50 -17.25 -22.63
N VAL A 341 20.01 -16.14 -22.04
CA VAL A 341 19.21 -14.99 -21.60
C VAL A 341 18.66 -14.30 -22.83
N ASP A 342 17.45 -14.68 -23.17
CA ASP A 342 16.66 -13.99 -24.16
C ASP A 342 15.83 -12.87 -23.49
N GLU A 343 15.14 -12.09 -24.33
CA GLU A 343 14.26 -11.02 -23.85
C GLU A 343 13.15 -11.54 -22.94
N TYR A 344 12.76 -12.81 -23.07
CA TYR A 344 11.71 -13.45 -22.27
C TYR A 344 12.15 -13.65 -20.81
N GLU A 345 13.37 -14.12 -20.55
CA GLU A 345 13.87 -14.23 -19.17
C GLU A 345 13.94 -12.86 -18.47
N ILE A 346 14.36 -11.82 -19.21
CA ILE A 346 14.39 -10.44 -18.69
C ILE A 346 12.99 -9.93 -18.40
N GLU A 347 12.06 -10.15 -19.33
CA GLU A 347 10.66 -9.77 -19.18
C GLU A 347 10.04 -10.46 -17.95
N GLU A 348 10.27 -11.76 -17.75
CA GLU A 348 9.77 -12.49 -16.58
C GLU A 348 10.26 -11.86 -15.26
N VAL A 349 11.54 -11.45 -15.19
CA VAL A 349 12.08 -10.75 -14.01
C VAL A 349 11.40 -9.39 -13.82
N LEU A 350 11.27 -8.58 -14.87
CA LEU A 350 10.64 -7.26 -14.79
C LEU A 350 9.16 -7.34 -14.42
N GLU A 351 8.43 -8.32 -14.97
CA GLU A 351 7.03 -8.60 -14.63
C GLU A 351 6.86 -8.92 -13.14
N ASN A 352 7.79 -9.70 -12.57
CA ASN A 352 7.83 -10.01 -11.14
C ASN A 352 8.22 -8.79 -10.29
N TRP A 353 8.85 -7.78 -10.89
CA TRP A 353 9.26 -6.54 -10.25
C TRP A 353 8.33 -5.35 -10.53
N LEU A 354 7.23 -5.51 -11.25
CA LEU A 354 6.33 -4.41 -11.62
C LEU A 354 5.90 -3.54 -10.44
N GLU A 355 5.77 -4.13 -9.25
CA GLU A 355 5.43 -3.38 -8.04
C GLU A 355 6.54 -2.43 -7.54
N TYR A 356 7.76 -2.54 -8.07
CA TYR A 356 8.94 -1.68 -7.81
C TYR A 356 9.36 -0.88 -9.04
N LEU A 357 8.61 -0.98 -10.13
CA LEU A 357 8.90 -0.31 -11.40
C LEU A 357 7.82 0.71 -11.75
N LYS A 358 8.19 1.64 -12.62
CA LYS A 358 7.30 2.60 -13.27
C LYS A 358 7.44 2.38 -14.78
N GLN A 359 6.32 2.13 -15.44
CA GLN A 359 6.22 2.17 -16.90
C GLN A 359 5.82 3.57 -17.34
N GLN A 360 6.40 4.06 -18.43
CA GLN A 360 6.04 5.39 -18.97
C GLN A 360 4.64 5.34 -19.61
N GLN A 361 3.82 6.38 -19.39
CA GLN A 361 2.46 6.43 -19.94
C GLN A 361 2.43 6.34 -21.48
N ASN A 362 3.47 6.87 -22.14
CA ASN A 362 3.57 6.92 -23.60
C ASN A 362 4.21 5.67 -24.22
N ASN A 363 4.90 4.85 -23.42
CA ASN A 363 5.56 3.64 -23.86
C ASN A 363 5.64 2.64 -22.70
N ARG A 364 4.78 1.62 -22.73
CA ARG A 364 4.72 0.61 -21.66
C ARG A 364 5.96 -0.30 -21.63
N ASP A 365 6.76 -0.25 -22.69
CA ASP A 365 7.97 -1.06 -22.82
C ASP A 365 9.16 -0.42 -22.08
N ASP A 366 9.04 0.84 -21.65
CA ASP A 366 10.09 1.58 -20.94
C ASP A 366 9.96 1.44 -19.41
N TYR A 367 10.94 0.79 -18.79
CA TYR A 367 11.00 0.55 -17.36
C TYR A 367 11.92 1.54 -16.64
N SER A 368 11.48 2.00 -15.47
CA SER A 368 12.27 2.77 -14.50
C SER A 368 11.99 2.26 -13.10
N LEU A 369 12.90 2.51 -12.15
CA LEU A 369 12.61 2.26 -10.74
C LEU A 369 11.53 3.23 -10.26
N TYR A 370 10.65 2.78 -9.36
CA TYR A 370 9.47 3.56 -8.95
C TYR A 370 9.79 4.90 -8.28
N HIS A 371 11.01 5.10 -7.79
CA HIS A 371 11.43 6.36 -7.14
C HIS A 371 12.93 6.60 -7.29
N SER A 372 13.31 7.86 -7.50
CA SER A 372 14.70 8.29 -7.69
C SER A 372 15.60 8.07 -6.46
N SER A 373 15.06 8.24 -5.25
CA SER A 373 15.84 8.02 -4.02
C SER A 373 16.04 6.53 -3.74
N PHE A 374 15.12 5.66 -4.17
CA PHE A 374 15.32 4.21 -4.15
C PHE A 374 16.44 3.80 -5.12
N ARG A 375 16.44 4.34 -6.35
CA ARG A 375 17.56 4.16 -7.31
C ARG A 375 18.89 4.60 -6.70
N HIS A 376 18.94 5.78 -6.08
CA HIS A 376 20.16 6.29 -5.48
C HIS A 376 20.65 5.38 -4.35
N TRP A 377 19.75 4.94 -3.47
CA TRP A 377 20.11 4.00 -2.41
C TRP A 377 20.65 2.68 -2.95
N LEU A 378 19.99 2.10 -3.96
CA LEU A 378 20.46 0.86 -4.61
C LEU A 378 21.87 1.02 -5.19
N SER A 379 22.19 2.19 -5.78
CA SER A 379 23.54 2.46 -6.29
C SER A 379 24.62 2.44 -5.21
N GLN A 380 24.27 2.69 -3.94
CA GLN A 380 25.21 2.63 -2.81
C GLN A 380 25.34 1.22 -2.22
N GLN A 381 24.37 0.33 -2.46
CA GLN A 381 24.35 -1.04 -1.94
C GLN A 381 24.95 -2.06 -2.91
N ILE A 382 24.83 -1.82 -4.22
CA ILE A 382 25.05 -2.82 -5.27
C ILE A 382 26.25 -2.49 -6.17
N ILE A 383 26.52 -1.20 -6.38
CA ILE A 383 27.64 -0.69 -7.19
C ILE A 383 28.75 -0.29 -6.24
#